data_AF-A0A844T7J5-F1
#
_entry.id   AF-A0A844T7J5-F1
#
_cell.length_a   1.000
_cell.length_b   1.000
_cell.length_c   1.000
_cell.angle_alpha   90.00
_cell.angle_beta   90.00
_cell.angle_gamma   90.00
#
_symmetry.space_group_name_H-M   'P 1'
#
loop_
_entity.id
_entity.type
_entity.pdbx_description
1 polymer ?
#
loop_
_entity_poly.entity_id
_entity_poly.type
_entity_poly.pdbx_seq_one_letter_code
_entity_poly.pdbx_strand_id
1 'polypeptide(L)'
;TIRLSAYHEGGHIIICIADNGRGLNTERIKAKALQNGLVTEAELEKMTEAQIHKFIFAPGFSTAAQVTSVSGRGVGMDVVRTNIDQIGGTIDIKSVAGEGASVTIKIPLTLAIVSALIVEAGGDRFAIPQLSVVELVRARANSEHRIERIKDTAVLRLRNKLLPLIHLKKLLKIDDGATTTDAENGFIVVTQVGSQTFGIVVDGVFHTEEIVVKPMSTKLRHIDMFSGNTILGDGAVIMIIDPNGIAKALGASGSSAHDLADDNANAHAASGEQLTSLLVFRAGSAQPKAVPLGLVTRLEEIATDKIELSNGRYMVQYREQLMPLVQ
;
A
#
# COMPACT_ATOMS: atom_id res chain seq x y z
N THR A 1 -19.35 30.51 16.21
CA THR A 1 -19.96 29.25 16.69
C THR A 1 -19.34 28.09 15.97
N ILE A 2 -19.03 27.01 16.69
CA ILE A 2 -18.59 25.74 16.11
C ILE A 2 -19.68 24.71 16.40
N ARG A 3 -20.03 23.92 15.40
CA ARG A 3 -21.01 22.84 15.47
C ARG A 3 -20.32 21.52 15.14
N LEU A 4 -20.51 20.54 16.02
CA LEU A 4 -20.11 19.15 15.80
C LEU A 4 -21.39 18.32 15.69
N SER A 5 -21.49 17.51 14.63
CA SER A 5 -22.56 16.52 14.48
C SER A 5 -21.99 15.22 13.97
N ALA A 6 -22.49 14.10 14.48
CA ALA A 6 -22.18 12.78 13.98
C ALA A 6 -23.48 12.01 13.73
N TYR A 7 -23.57 11.31 12.61
CA TYR A 7 -24.74 10.49 12.27
C TYR A 7 -24.31 9.29 11.42
N HIS A 8 -25.18 8.28 11.34
CA HIS A 8 -24.94 7.09 10.55
C HIS A 8 -25.72 7.17 9.23
N GLU A 9 -25.03 6.94 8.11
CA GLU A 9 -25.59 6.95 6.76
C GLU A 9 -24.88 5.92 5.88
N GLY A 10 -25.63 5.00 5.28
CA GLY A 10 -25.10 4.06 4.28
C GLY A 10 -23.90 3.22 4.74
N GLY A 11 -23.91 2.72 5.98
CA GLY A 11 -22.81 1.93 6.52
C GLY A 11 -21.57 2.74 6.92
N HIS A 12 -21.70 4.07 6.99
CA HIS A 12 -20.63 4.98 7.41
C HIS A 12 -21.09 5.81 8.61
N ILE A 13 -20.15 6.12 9.52
CA ILE A 13 -20.26 7.23 10.47
C ILE A 13 -19.80 8.49 9.73
N ILE A 14 -20.71 9.46 9.62
CA ILE A 14 -20.42 10.78 9.08
C ILE A 14 -20.25 11.74 10.25
N ILE A 15 -19.07 12.37 10.34
CA ILE A 15 -18.76 13.41 11.32
C ILE A 15 -18.60 14.72 10.57
N CYS A 16 -19.45 15.70 10.89
CA CYS A 16 -19.38 17.04 10.34
C CYS A 16 -18.98 18.05 11.42
N ILE A 17 -17.92 18.79 11.17
CA ILE A 17 -17.43 19.88 11.99
C ILE A 17 -17.61 21.15 11.16
N ALA A 18 -18.48 22.05 11.60
CA ALA A 18 -18.76 23.30 10.89
C ALA A 18 -18.58 24.52 11.79
N ASP A 19 -18.13 25.62 11.22
CA ASP A 19 -18.07 26.92 11.88
C ASP A 19 -18.69 28.00 10.99
N ASN A 20 -19.10 29.10 11.60
CA ASN A 20 -19.58 30.31 10.89
C ASN A 20 -18.54 31.45 10.96
N GLY A 21 -17.26 31.09 10.93
CA GLY A 21 -16.14 32.02 10.97
C GLY A 21 -15.81 32.61 9.60
N ARG A 22 -14.55 33.02 9.43
CA ARG A 22 -14.09 33.73 8.24
C ARG A 22 -13.96 32.84 6.98
N GLY A 23 -14.07 31.52 7.12
CA GLY A 23 -13.75 30.56 6.08
C GLY A 23 -12.26 30.46 5.75
N LEU A 24 -11.92 29.66 4.73
CA LEU A 24 -10.57 29.52 4.22
C LEU A 24 -10.21 30.72 3.35
N ASN A 25 -8.97 31.19 3.49
CA ASN A 25 -8.44 32.23 2.62
C ASN A 25 -7.84 31.59 1.36
N THR A 26 -8.64 31.50 0.30
CA THR A 26 -8.26 30.87 -0.97
C THR A 26 -6.98 31.50 -1.55
N GLU A 27 -6.84 32.83 -1.51
CA GLU A 27 -5.66 33.53 -2.05
C GLU A 27 -4.36 33.17 -1.31
N ARG A 28 -4.41 33.06 0.03
CA ARG A 28 -3.24 32.59 0.81
C ARG A 28 -2.90 31.14 0.52
N ILE A 29 -3.90 30.29 0.27
CA ILE A 29 -3.68 28.88 -0.09
C ILE A 29 -3.04 28.80 -1.47
N LYS A 30 -3.54 29.55 -2.46
CA LYS A 30 -2.96 29.66 -3.82
C LYS A 30 -1.49 30.06 -3.77
N ALA A 31 -1.18 31.18 -3.11
CA ALA A 31 0.18 31.70 -3.00
C ALA A 31 1.12 30.70 -2.33
N LYS A 32 0.65 29.99 -1.30
CA LYS A 32 1.45 28.97 -0.60
C LYS A 32 1.64 27.72 -1.44
N ALA A 33 0.64 27.29 -2.21
CA ALA A 33 0.74 26.14 -3.11
C ALA A 33 1.76 26.38 -4.23
N LEU A 34 1.77 27.59 -4.81
CA LEU A 34 2.79 28.02 -5.78
C LEU A 34 4.19 28.08 -5.15
N GLN A 35 4.32 28.69 -3.97
CA GLN A 35 5.61 28.78 -3.26
C GLN A 35 6.19 27.40 -2.94
N ASN A 36 5.33 26.45 -2.56
CA ASN A 36 5.73 25.09 -2.23
C ASN A 36 5.90 24.19 -3.47
N GLY A 37 5.70 24.71 -4.69
CA GLY A 37 5.84 23.95 -5.93
C GLY A 37 4.79 22.83 -6.12
N LEU A 38 3.65 22.91 -5.43
CA LEU A 38 2.60 21.89 -5.50
C LEU A 38 1.77 21.95 -6.79
N VAL A 39 1.80 23.10 -7.47
CA VAL A 39 1.00 23.39 -8.66
C VAL A 39 1.65 24.53 -9.43
N THR A 40 1.49 24.57 -10.75
CA THR A 40 1.91 25.69 -11.60
C THR A 40 0.83 26.76 -11.71
N GLU A 41 1.21 27.99 -12.08
CA GLU A 41 0.25 29.09 -12.25
C GLU A 41 -0.82 28.77 -13.32
N ALA A 42 -0.41 28.15 -14.42
CA ALA A 42 -1.31 27.73 -15.51
C ALA A 42 -2.29 26.62 -15.10
N GLU A 43 -1.92 25.75 -14.16
CA GLU A 43 -2.82 24.74 -13.59
C GLU A 43 -3.78 25.38 -12.59
N LEU A 44 -3.28 26.30 -11.75
CA LEU A 44 -4.04 26.98 -10.72
C LEU A 44 -5.21 27.79 -11.31
N GLU A 45 -5.03 28.45 -12.46
CA GLU A 45 -6.09 29.18 -13.18
C GLU A 45 -7.26 28.29 -13.62
N LYS A 46 -7.01 26.99 -13.81
CA LYS A 46 -8.03 26.02 -14.24
C LYS A 46 -8.72 25.34 -13.05
N MET A 47 -8.25 25.56 -11.83
CA MET A 47 -8.78 24.91 -10.64
C MET A 47 -9.96 25.68 -10.06
N THR A 48 -10.95 24.92 -9.60
CA THR A 48 -12.04 25.44 -8.78
C THR A 48 -11.57 25.72 -7.35
N GLU A 49 -12.27 26.58 -6.62
CA GLU A 49 -11.94 26.87 -5.21
C GLU A 49 -11.90 25.60 -4.35
N ALA A 50 -12.83 24.67 -4.57
CA ALA A 50 -12.87 23.40 -3.85
C ALA A 50 -11.61 22.55 -4.10
N GLN A 51 -11.05 22.58 -5.32
CA GLN A 51 -9.79 21.90 -5.61
C GLN A 51 -8.61 22.59 -4.94
N ILE A 52 -8.61 23.93 -4.89
CA ILE A 52 -7.58 24.70 -4.19
C ILE A 52 -7.62 24.44 -2.69
N HIS A 53 -8.80 24.37 -2.09
CA HIS A 53 -8.95 24.10 -0.65
C HIS A 53 -8.38 22.74 -0.25
N LYS A 54 -8.29 21.76 -1.16
CA LYS A 54 -7.68 20.46 -0.88
C LYS A 54 -6.17 20.52 -0.60
N PHE A 55 -5.47 21.57 -1.04
CA PHE A 55 -4.05 21.75 -0.74
C PHE A 55 -3.75 21.81 0.76
N ILE A 56 -4.73 22.17 1.60
CA ILE A 56 -4.53 22.14 3.05
C ILE A 56 -4.17 20.74 3.59
N PHE A 57 -4.53 19.68 2.87
CA PHE A 57 -4.19 18.31 3.24
C PHE A 57 -2.83 17.86 2.69
N ALA A 58 -2.13 18.70 1.92
CA ALA A 58 -0.81 18.35 1.41
C ALA A 58 0.22 18.30 2.55
N PRO A 59 1.19 17.36 2.50
CA PRO A 59 2.20 17.22 3.54
C PRO A 59 2.92 18.54 3.85
N GLY A 60 2.99 18.90 5.13
CA GLY A 60 3.65 20.12 5.58
C GLY A 60 2.99 21.43 5.12
N PHE A 61 1.77 21.38 4.57
CA PHE A 61 1.07 22.58 4.13
C PHE A 61 0.49 23.35 5.32
N SER A 62 0.88 24.62 5.45
CA SER A 62 0.31 25.53 6.43
C SER A 62 0.36 26.96 5.93
N THR A 63 -0.71 27.72 6.17
CA THR A 63 -0.79 29.15 5.88
C THR A 63 -0.43 30.02 7.09
N ALA A 64 -0.11 29.43 8.24
CA ALA A 64 0.25 30.16 9.45
C ALA A 64 1.60 30.88 9.30
N ALA A 65 1.64 32.16 9.69
CA ALA A 65 2.86 32.98 9.59
C ALA A 65 3.88 32.67 10.70
N GLN A 66 3.41 32.15 11.83
CA GLN A 66 4.20 31.78 13.01
C GLN A 66 3.66 30.44 13.55
N VAL A 67 4.56 29.52 13.90
CA VAL A 67 4.18 28.27 14.57
C VAL A 67 3.89 28.60 16.03
N THR A 68 2.64 28.90 16.37
CA THR A 68 2.26 29.18 17.75
C THR A 68 2.03 27.87 18.52
N SER A 69 2.71 27.71 19.64
CA SER A 69 2.77 26.49 20.47
C SER A 69 1.50 26.17 21.28
N VAL A 70 0.36 26.81 21.01
CA VAL A 70 -0.88 26.62 21.79
C VAL A 70 -1.70 25.45 21.23
N SER A 71 -1.15 24.23 21.38
CA SER A 71 -1.84 22.92 21.52
C SER A 71 -0.85 21.73 21.46
N GLY A 72 0.46 21.97 21.40
CA GLY A 72 1.48 21.01 21.82
C GLY A 72 1.60 19.69 21.03
N ARG A 73 1.04 19.54 19.82
CA ARG A 73 1.27 18.34 18.98
C ARG A 73 1.55 18.58 17.49
N GLY A 74 1.51 19.82 17.00
CA GLY A 74 1.85 20.09 15.59
C GLY A 74 1.06 19.24 14.60
N VAL A 75 -0.22 18.97 14.86
CA VAL A 75 -1.04 18.10 14.01
C VAL A 75 -1.53 18.93 12.83
N GLY A 76 -0.83 18.79 11.69
CA GLY A 76 -1.28 19.36 10.43
C GLY A 76 -2.48 18.61 9.87
N MET A 77 -3.18 19.25 8.93
CA MET A 77 -4.32 18.64 8.25
C MET A 77 -3.90 17.45 7.36
N ASP A 78 -2.63 17.39 6.96
CA ASP A 78 -1.99 16.23 6.34
C ASP A 78 -2.02 15.01 7.27
N VAL A 79 -1.62 15.16 8.54
CA VAL A 79 -1.65 14.07 9.54
C VAL A 79 -3.09 13.62 9.81
N VAL A 80 -4.05 14.56 9.85
CA VAL A 80 -5.47 14.22 9.99
C VAL A 80 -5.93 13.37 8.81
N ARG A 81 -5.64 13.78 7.57
CA ARG A 81 -5.99 13.01 6.37
C ARG A 81 -5.38 11.61 6.42
N THR A 82 -4.07 11.48 6.68
CA THR A 82 -3.40 10.18 6.74
C THR A 82 -4.05 9.25 7.76
N ASN A 83 -4.39 9.76 8.95
CA ASN A 83 -5.05 8.95 9.99
C ASN A 83 -6.45 8.50 9.59
N ILE A 84 -7.19 9.32 8.84
CA ILE A 84 -8.52 8.96 8.33
C ILE A 84 -8.41 7.94 7.18
N ASP A 85 -7.46 8.11 6.27
CA ASP A 85 -7.23 7.18 5.16
C ASP A 85 -6.79 5.79 5.68
N GLN A 86 -5.99 5.73 6.75
CA GLN A 86 -5.55 4.47 7.38
C GLN A 86 -6.70 3.61 7.92
N ILE A 87 -7.82 4.22 8.31
CA ILE A 87 -9.00 3.50 8.79
C ILE A 87 -10.03 3.26 7.67
N GLY A 88 -9.63 3.43 6.41
CA GLY A 88 -10.52 3.31 5.24
C GLY A 88 -11.56 4.42 5.17
N GLY A 89 -11.34 5.53 5.88
CA GLY A 89 -12.20 6.69 5.87
C GLY A 89 -11.86 7.67 4.76
N THR A 90 -12.66 8.72 4.64
CA THR A 90 -12.40 9.86 3.76
C THR A 90 -12.66 11.17 4.49
N ILE A 91 -11.92 12.22 4.12
CA ILE A 91 -12.10 13.58 4.63
C ILE A 91 -12.27 14.56 3.49
N ASP A 92 -13.26 15.44 3.61
CA ASP A 92 -13.55 16.52 2.67
C ASP A 92 -13.75 17.84 3.41
N ILE A 93 -13.54 18.96 2.71
CA ILE A 93 -13.74 20.29 3.25
C ILE A 93 -14.49 21.16 2.25
N LYS A 94 -15.44 21.94 2.77
CA LYS A 94 -16.13 23.00 2.04
C LYS A 94 -16.00 24.28 2.83
N SER A 95 -15.66 25.37 2.16
CA SER A 95 -15.58 26.67 2.82
C SER A 95 -16.02 27.78 1.88
N VAL A 96 -16.70 28.76 2.46
CA VAL A 96 -17.12 29.98 1.77
C VAL A 96 -16.57 31.16 2.58
N ALA A 97 -15.88 32.07 1.89
CA ALA A 97 -15.26 33.23 2.53
C ALA A 97 -16.32 34.10 3.23
N GLY A 98 -16.09 34.40 4.51
CA GLY A 98 -17.01 35.19 5.33
C GLY A 98 -18.23 34.43 5.88
N GLU A 99 -18.51 33.20 5.41
CA GLU A 99 -19.64 32.38 5.88
C GLU A 99 -19.19 31.17 6.72
N GLY A 100 -17.93 30.76 6.61
CA GLY A 100 -17.32 29.73 7.46
C GLY A 100 -16.77 28.53 6.69
N ALA A 101 -16.56 27.44 7.41
CA ALA A 101 -16.06 26.18 6.85
C ALA A 101 -16.78 24.97 7.44
N SER A 102 -16.82 23.89 6.68
CA SER A 102 -17.36 22.60 7.07
C SER A 102 -16.40 21.50 6.65
N VAL A 103 -15.96 20.69 7.61
CA VAL A 103 -15.17 19.49 7.41
C VAL A 103 -16.08 18.28 7.59
N THR A 104 -16.09 17.40 6.60
CA THR A 104 -16.86 16.15 6.63
C THR A 104 -15.91 14.97 6.61
N ILE A 105 -16.00 14.12 7.63
CA ILE A 105 -15.25 12.88 7.75
C ILE A 105 -16.24 11.72 7.60
N LYS A 106 -15.95 10.79 6.69
CA LYS A 106 -16.74 9.56 6.53
C LYS A 106 -15.89 8.37 6.95
N ILE A 107 -16.37 7.57 7.88
CA ILE A 107 -15.66 6.39 8.40
C ILE A 107 -16.57 5.18 8.22
N PRO A 108 -16.12 4.08 7.61
CA PRO A 108 -16.89 2.84 7.54
C PRO A 108 -17.28 2.34 8.95
N LEU A 109 -18.53 1.92 9.12
CA LEU A 109 -19.05 1.40 10.40
C LEU A 109 -18.55 -0.03 10.67
N THR A 110 -18.19 -0.77 9.62
CA THR A 110 -17.74 -2.16 9.71
C THR A 110 -16.26 -2.24 10.07
N LEU A 111 -15.85 -3.36 10.67
CA LEU A 111 -14.44 -3.75 10.63
C LEU A 111 -13.98 -3.71 9.18
N ALA A 112 -12.87 -3.04 8.90
CA ALA A 112 -12.40 -2.87 7.52
C ALA A 112 -11.98 -4.25 6.99
N ILE A 113 -12.76 -4.79 6.04
CA ILE A 113 -12.34 -5.94 5.26
C ILE A 113 -11.35 -5.41 4.24
N VAL A 114 -10.11 -5.90 4.31
CA VAL A 114 -9.05 -5.53 3.38
C VAL A 114 -8.50 -6.78 2.71
N SER A 115 -8.22 -6.68 1.42
CA SER A 115 -7.50 -7.73 0.72
C SER A 115 -6.02 -7.67 1.09
N ALA A 116 -5.47 -8.76 1.60
CA ALA A 116 -4.08 -8.83 2.03
C ALA A 116 -3.38 -10.07 1.48
N LEU A 117 -2.12 -9.91 1.10
CA LEU A 117 -1.23 -10.99 0.74
C LEU A 117 -0.64 -11.61 2.01
N ILE A 118 -0.84 -12.91 2.19
CA ILE A 118 -0.26 -13.65 3.32
C ILE A 118 1.17 -14.09 2.97
N VAL A 119 2.12 -13.74 3.84
CA VAL A 119 3.56 -14.01 3.66
C VAL A 119 4.14 -14.66 4.90
N GLU A 120 5.30 -15.30 4.76
CA GLU A 120 6.02 -15.95 5.84
C GLU A 120 7.36 -15.26 6.10
N ALA A 121 7.70 -15.02 7.36
CA ALA A 121 9.04 -14.61 7.77
C ALA A 121 9.39 -15.20 9.13
N GLY A 122 10.52 -15.91 9.22
CA GLY A 122 10.98 -16.54 10.46
C GLY A 122 10.04 -17.65 10.96
N GLY A 123 9.29 -18.30 10.07
CA GLY A 123 8.26 -19.30 10.41
C GLY A 123 6.91 -18.71 10.83
N ASP A 124 6.81 -17.40 11.02
CA ASP A 124 5.57 -16.71 11.35
C ASP A 124 4.87 -16.17 10.10
N ARG A 125 3.53 -16.14 10.14
CA ARG A 125 2.69 -15.57 9.07
C ARG A 125 2.36 -14.11 9.32
N PHE A 126 2.43 -13.30 8.27
CA PHE A 126 2.10 -11.88 8.27
C PHE A 126 1.17 -11.56 7.10
N ALA A 127 0.40 -10.48 7.23
CA ALA A 127 -0.43 -9.94 6.16
C ALA A 127 0.15 -8.62 5.63
N ILE A 128 0.31 -8.49 4.32
CA ILE A 128 0.68 -7.23 3.66
C ILE A 128 -0.55 -6.73 2.88
N PRO A 129 -1.03 -5.50 3.10
CA PRO A 129 -2.16 -4.97 2.33
C PRO A 129 -1.91 -5.05 0.82
N GLN A 130 -2.78 -5.75 0.09
CA GLN A 130 -2.57 -6.02 -1.34
C GLN A 130 -2.50 -4.72 -2.15
N LEU A 131 -3.20 -3.67 -1.72
CA LEU A 131 -3.19 -2.35 -2.35
C LEU A 131 -1.79 -1.74 -2.44
N SER A 132 -0.88 -2.13 -1.52
CA SER A 132 0.50 -1.66 -1.50
C SER A 132 1.43 -2.53 -2.35
N VAL A 133 1.01 -3.73 -2.74
CA VAL A 133 1.83 -4.70 -3.48
C VAL A 133 1.73 -4.42 -4.98
N VAL A 134 2.88 -4.09 -5.58
CA VAL A 134 3.00 -3.85 -7.02
C VAL A 134 3.19 -5.15 -7.77
N GLU A 135 4.18 -5.94 -7.37
CA GLU A 135 4.48 -7.24 -7.97
C GLU A 135 5.26 -8.15 -7.01
N LEU A 136 5.26 -9.44 -7.31
CA LEU A 136 6.02 -10.45 -6.59
C LEU A 136 7.19 -10.91 -7.45
N VAL A 137 8.40 -10.79 -6.92
CA VAL A 137 9.62 -11.22 -7.60
C VAL A 137 10.24 -12.37 -6.82
N ARG A 138 10.57 -13.46 -7.50
CA ARG A 138 11.35 -14.55 -6.91
C ARG A 138 12.83 -14.29 -7.13
N ALA A 139 13.56 -14.05 -6.05
CA ALA A 139 15.01 -13.97 -6.09
C ALA A 139 15.59 -15.39 -6.17
N ARG A 140 16.52 -15.60 -7.08
CA ARG A 140 17.35 -16.81 -7.17
C ARG A 140 18.79 -16.39 -7.44
N ALA A 141 19.75 -17.08 -6.82
CA ALA A 141 21.19 -16.84 -7.01
C ALA A 141 21.62 -16.78 -8.50
N ASN A 142 21.00 -17.64 -9.32
CA ASN A 142 21.31 -17.84 -10.74
C ASN A 142 20.25 -17.26 -11.70
N SER A 143 19.49 -16.23 -11.29
CA SER A 143 18.54 -15.54 -12.18
C SER A 143 18.93 -14.08 -12.41
N GLU A 144 18.27 -13.44 -13.38
CA GLU A 144 18.38 -11.99 -13.61
C GLU A 144 17.94 -11.15 -12.40
N HIS A 145 17.22 -11.76 -11.44
CA HIS A 145 16.73 -11.13 -10.21
C HIS A 145 17.62 -11.47 -9.02
N ARG A 146 18.91 -11.13 -9.12
CA ARG A 146 19.87 -11.30 -8.03
C ARG A 146 19.85 -10.11 -7.08
N ILE A 147 19.93 -10.41 -5.78
CA ILE A 147 20.12 -9.40 -4.76
C ILE A 147 21.57 -8.94 -4.79
N GLU A 148 21.78 -7.67 -5.14
CA GLU A 148 23.09 -7.00 -5.07
C GLU A 148 23.22 -6.31 -3.70
N ARG A 149 24.46 -6.07 -3.26
CA ARG A 149 24.73 -5.19 -2.11
C ARG A 149 25.50 -3.98 -2.59
N ILE A 150 24.97 -2.80 -2.31
CA ILE A 150 25.66 -1.53 -2.52
C ILE A 150 25.90 -0.95 -1.13
N LYS A 151 27.17 -0.91 -0.71
CA LYS A 151 27.56 -0.64 0.69
C LYS A 151 26.86 -1.64 1.63
N ASP A 152 26.11 -1.15 2.63
CA ASP A 152 25.36 -1.95 3.60
C ASP A 152 23.90 -2.20 3.20
N THR A 153 23.45 -1.69 2.05
CA THR A 153 22.06 -1.81 1.59
C THR A 153 21.92 -2.94 0.57
N ALA A 154 21.01 -3.88 0.86
CA ALA A 154 20.58 -4.87 -0.12
C ALA A 154 19.67 -4.21 -1.16
N VAL A 155 19.95 -4.45 -2.45
CA VAL A 155 19.18 -3.89 -3.55
C VAL A 155 18.88 -4.97 -4.59
N LEU A 156 17.73 -4.89 -5.25
CA LEU A 156 17.39 -5.70 -6.41
C LEU A 156 17.44 -4.81 -7.65
N ARG A 157 18.13 -5.26 -8.70
CA ARG A 157 18.00 -4.62 -10.02
C ARG A 157 16.75 -5.15 -10.71
N LEU A 158 15.70 -4.33 -10.76
CA LEU A 158 14.43 -4.67 -11.38
C LEU A 158 14.20 -3.74 -12.58
N ARG A 159 14.25 -4.30 -13.80
CA ARG A 159 14.09 -3.56 -15.07
C ARG A 159 15.00 -2.31 -15.13
N ASN A 160 16.30 -2.51 -14.85
CA ASN A 160 17.34 -1.48 -14.79
C ASN A 160 17.15 -0.40 -13.70
N LYS A 161 16.16 -0.52 -12.81
CA LYS A 161 16.04 0.33 -11.62
C LYS A 161 16.55 -0.41 -10.38
N LEU A 162 17.25 0.32 -9.52
CA LEU A 162 17.68 -0.21 -8.22
C LEU A 162 16.53 -0.10 -7.23
N LEU A 163 16.03 -1.24 -6.79
CA LEU A 163 14.98 -1.36 -5.79
C LEU A 163 15.63 -1.66 -4.43
N PRO A 164 15.54 -0.75 -3.43
CA PRO A 164 16.05 -1.03 -2.10
C PRO A 164 15.26 -2.16 -1.45
N LEU A 165 15.96 -3.08 -0.77
CA LEU A 165 15.37 -4.24 -0.13
C LEU A 165 15.50 -4.17 1.39
N ILE A 166 14.47 -4.66 2.07
CA ILE A 166 14.46 -4.86 3.51
C ILE A 166 14.04 -6.29 3.83
N HIS A 167 14.80 -6.98 4.67
CA HIS A 167 14.44 -8.33 5.10
C HIS A 167 13.46 -8.26 6.27
N LEU A 168 12.27 -8.82 6.10
CA LEU A 168 11.21 -8.74 7.11
C LEU A 168 11.65 -9.36 8.44
N LYS A 169 12.28 -10.54 8.41
CA LYS A 169 12.82 -11.20 9.61
C LYS A 169 13.82 -10.34 10.39
N LYS A 170 14.70 -9.62 9.69
CA LYS A 170 15.69 -8.73 10.31
C LYS A 170 15.04 -7.48 10.89
N LEU A 171 14.08 -6.91 10.15
CA LEU A 171 13.33 -5.73 10.59
C LEU A 171 12.55 -6.01 11.88
N LEU A 172 11.92 -7.18 11.96
CA LEU A 172 11.12 -7.60 13.10
C LEU A 172 11.96 -8.25 14.22
N LYS A 173 13.27 -8.44 14.02
CA LYS A 173 14.19 -9.09 14.97
C LYS A 173 13.75 -10.51 15.38
N ILE A 174 13.19 -11.26 14.43
CA ILE A 174 12.73 -12.67 14.61
C ILE A 174 13.84 -13.64 14.16
N ASP A 175 15.10 -13.25 14.35
CA ASP A 175 16.26 -14.08 14.01
C ASP A 175 16.73 -14.78 15.29
N ASP A 176 16.64 -16.12 15.31
CA ASP A 176 17.07 -16.97 16.44
C ASP A 176 18.57 -17.34 16.40
N GLY A 177 19.37 -16.70 15.54
CA GLY A 177 20.80 -17.01 15.38
C GLY A 177 21.07 -18.36 14.72
N ALA A 178 20.02 -19.11 14.35
CA ALA A 178 20.10 -20.38 13.65
C ALA A 178 19.97 -20.16 12.14
N THR A 179 21.12 -20.30 11.46
CA THR A 179 21.27 -20.51 10.02
C THR A 179 20.82 -19.40 9.06
N THR A 180 21.83 -18.95 8.32
CA THR A 180 21.80 -18.46 6.95
C THR A 180 20.73 -19.14 6.09
N THR A 181 19.47 -18.72 6.17
CA THR A 181 18.54 -18.94 5.06
C THR A 181 19.14 -18.16 3.90
N ASP A 182 19.58 -18.89 2.87
CA ASP A 182 20.20 -18.38 1.65
C ASP A 182 19.70 -16.97 1.35
N ALA A 183 20.54 -15.96 1.56
CA ALA A 183 20.24 -14.59 1.17
C ALA A 183 19.95 -14.47 -0.35
N GLU A 184 20.13 -15.56 -1.09
CA GLU A 184 20.00 -15.69 -2.53
C GLU A 184 18.70 -16.38 -2.98
N ASN A 185 17.92 -16.99 -2.06
CA ASN A 185 16.66 -17.66 -2.38
C ASN A 185 15.53 -17.15 -1.46
N GLY A 186 14.63 -16.36 -2.02
CA GLY A 186 13.50 -15.80 -1.28
C GLY A 186 12.49 -15.13 -2.20
N PHE A 187 11.38 -14.70 -1.62
CA PHE A 187 10.39 -13.90 -2.32
C PHE A 187 10.56 -12.44 -1.95
N ILE A 188 10.42 -11.57 -2.95
CA ILE A 188 10.49 -10.12 -2.79
C ILE A 188 9.10 -9.59 -3.12
N VAL A 189 8.45 -9.03 -2.12
CA VAL A 189 7.20 -8.29 -2.29
C VAL A 189 7.58 -6.86 -2.66
N VAL A 190 7.37 -6.47 -3.91
CA VAL A 190 7.61 -5.09 -4.36
C VAL A 190 6.43 -4.25 -3.87
N THR A 191 6.72 -3.26 -3.04
CA THR A 191 5.72 -2.43 -2.36
C THR A 191 5.89 -0.98 -2.75
N GLN A 192 4.78 -0.29 -2.97
CA GLN A 192 4.76 1.14 -3.26
C GLN A 192 3.92 1.90 -2.21
N VAL A 193 4.51 2.97 -1.70
CA VAL A 193 3.89 3.88 -0.73
C VAL A 193 4.15 5.31 -1.18
N GLY A 194 3.11 5.99 -1.68
CA GLY A 194 3.27 7.30 -2.31
C GLY A 194 4.23 7.24 -3.49
N SER A 195 5.33 8.01 -3.44
CA SER A 195 6.40 8.01 -4.44
C SER A 195 7.51 7.00 -4.14
N GLN A 196 7.52 6.36 -2.97
CA GLN A 196 8.57 5.42 -2.57
C GLN A 196 8.22 4.00 -2.99
N THR A 197 9.17 3.33 -3.64
CA THR A 197 9.06 1.92 -4.02
C THR A 197 10.23 1.15 -3.43
N PHE A 198 9.94 0.05 -2.74
CA PHE A 198 10.94 -0.80 -2.08
C PHE A 198 10.49 -2.26 -2.09
N GLY A 199 11.43 -3.18 -1.87
CA GLY A 199 11.14 -4.61 -1.78
C GLY A 199 11.20 -5.11 -0.35
N ILE A 200 10.21 -5.90 0.06
CA ILE A 200 10.21 -6.64 1.33
C ILE A 200 10.61 -8.08 1.02
N VAL A 201 11.76 -8.51 1.54
CA VAL A 201 12.23 -9.89 1.41
C VAL A 201 11.57 -10.74 2.49
N VAL A 202 10.88 -11.79 2.05
CA VAL A 202 10.14 -12.76 2.87
C VAL A 202 10.55 -14.18 2.52
N ASP A 203 10.37 -15.11 3.45
CA ASP A 203 10.77 -16.51 3.28
C ASP A 203 9.77 -17.26 2.39
N GLY A 204 8.48 -16.92 2.49
CA GLY A 204 7.40 -17.52 1.72
C GLY A 204 6.29 -16.54 1.34
N VAL A 205 5.57 -16.84 0.27
CA VAL A 205 4.34 -16.15 -0.11
C VAL A 205 3.25 -17.20 -0.30
N PHE A 206 2.11 -16.97 0.32
CA PHE A 206 0.93 -17.82 0.20
C PHE A 206 -0.04 -17.23 -0.83
N HIS A 207 -1.28 -17.00 -0.42
CA HIS A 207 -2.35 -16.48 -1.25
C HIS A 207 -2.85 -15.15 -0.69
N THR A 208 -3.74 -14.51 -1.44
CA THR A 208 -4.47 -13.34 -0.99
C THR A 208 -5.72 -13.78 -0.25
N GLU A 209 -5.99 -13.16 0.90
CA GLU A 209 -7.18 -13.40 1.72
C GLU A 209 -7.85 -12.06 2.07
N GLU A 210 -9.18 -12.05 2.12
CA GLU A 210 -9.94 -10.93 2.67
C GLU A 210 -9.93 -11.02 4.19
N ILE A 211 -9.24 -10.08 4.83
CA ILE A 211 -9.03 -10.10 6.28
C ILE A 211 -9.76 -8.97 6.96
N VAL A 212 -10.20 -9.23 8.19
CA VAL A 212 -10.90 -8.26 9.03
C VAL A 212 -9.88 -7.56 9.92
N VAL A 213 -9.59 -6.29 9.62
CA VAL A 213 -8.59 -5.53 10.39
C VAL A 213 -9.12 -5.19 11.77
N LYS A 214 -8.41 -5.68 12.79
CA LYS A 214 -8.58 -5.27 14.18
C LYS A 214 -7.47 -4.27 14.54
N PRO A 215 -7.83 -3.04 14.94
CA PRO A 215 -6.82 -2.02 15.24
C PRO A 215 -5.98 -2.41 16.46
N MET A 216 -4.71 -2.02 16.45
CA MET A 216 -3.81 -2.24 17.57
C MET A 216 -4.28 -1.51 18.83
N SER A 217 -4.06 -2.16 19.99
CA SER A 217 -4.31 -1.51 21.28
C SER A 217 -3.48 -0.23 21.40
N THR A 218 -4.02 0.77 22.11
CA THR A 218 -3.34 2.06 22.29
C THR A 218 -1.94 1.94 22.89
N LYS A 219 -1.69 0.87 23.68
CA LYS A 219 -0.39 0.58 24.28
C LYS A 219 0.67 0.14 23.24
N LEU A 220 0.24 -0.46 22.12
CA LEU A 220 1.13 -1.01 21.09
C LEU A 220 1.25 -0.11 19.85
N ARG A 221 0.57 1.05 19.83
CA ARG A 221 0.60 1.99 18.70
C ARG A 221 1.96 2.60 18.39
N HIS A 222 2.94 2.47 19.29
CA HIS A 222 4.31 2.93 19.06
C HIS A 222 5.12 1.98 18.16
N ILE A 223 4.56 0.80 17.83
CA ILE A 223 5.17 -0.17 16.92
C ILE A 223 4.69 0.13 15.51
N ASP A 224 5.35 1.07 14.85
CA ASP A 224 4.95 1.60 13.54
C ASP A 224 4.97 0.55 12.41
N MET A 225 5.59 -0.62 12.62
CA MET A 225 5.69 -1.67 11.61
C MET A 225 4.37 -2.39 11.31
N PHE A 226 3.35 -2.19 12.16
CA PHE A 226 2.07 -2.89 12.04
C PHE A 226 0.88 -1.93 12.04
N SER A 227 -0.06 -2.16 11.12
CA SER A 227 -1.32 -1.40 11.03
C SER A 227 -2.44 -2.01 11.88
N GLY A 228 -2.30 -3.29 12.25
CA GLY A 228 -3.34 -4.04 12.95
C GLY A 228 -2.98 -5.51 13.14
N ASN A 229 -3.98 -6.28 13.57
CA ASN A 229 -3.97 -7.73 13.55
C ASN A 229 -5.26 -8.24 12.92
N THR A 230 -5.27 -9.50 12.52
CA THR A 230 -6.46 -10.21 12.05
C THR A 230 -6.44 -11.63 12.58
N ILE A 231 -7.59 -12.31 12.46
CA ILE A 231 -7.73 -13.73 12.68
C ILE A 231 -8.01 -14.36 11.31
N LEU A 232 -7.17 -15.31 10.90
CA LEU A 232 -7.36 -16.07 9.65
C LEU A 232 -8.49 -17.10 9.80
N GLY A 233 -8.93 -17.68 8.68
CA GLY A 233 -9.95 -18.74 8.68
C GLY A 233 -9.58 -19.98 9.52
N ASP A 234 -8.28 -20.25 9.71
CA ASP A 234 -7.76 -21.34 10.57
C ASP A 234 -7.68 -20.96 12.06
N GLY A 235 -8.10 -19.74 12.42
CA GLY A 235 -8.05 -19.20 13.77
C GLY A 235 -6.70 -18.61 14.18
N ALA A 236 -5.68 -18.68 13.31
CA ALA A 236 -4.38 -18.08 13.60
C ALA A 236 -4.50 -16.55 13.68
N VAL A 237 -3.89 -15.96 14.71
CA VAL A 237 -3.79 -14.51 14.86
C VAL A 237 -2.50 -14.06 14.19
N ILE A 238 -2.61 -13.22 13.18
CA ILE A 238 -1.45 -12.70 12.44
C ILE A 238 -1.43 -11.18 12.46
N MET A 239 -0.23 -10.62 12.34
CA MET A 239 -0.01 -9.19 12.30
C MET A 239 -0.10 -8.66 10.86
N ILE A 240 -0.69 -7.48 10.71
CA ILE A 240 -0.79 -6.78 9.43
C ILE A 240 0.33 -5.76 9.36
N ILE A 241 1.23 -5.93 8.40
CA ILE A 241 2.35 -5.03 8.14
C ILE A 241 1.82 -3.66 7.70
N ASP A 242 2.43 -2.59 8.20
CA ASP A 242 2.24 -1.23 7.66
C ASP A 242 3.40 -0.86 6.72
N PRO A 243 3.17 -0.85 5.39
CA PRO A 243 4.15 -0.39 4.42
C PRO A 243 4.73 1.00 4.72
N ASN A 244 3.94 1.92 5.29
CA ASN A 244 4.42 3.26 5.63
C ASN A 244 5.44 3.21 6.77
N GLY A 245 5.20 2.37 7.78
CA GLY A 245 6.13 2.12 8.88
C GLY A 245 7.45 1.54 8.39
N ILE A 246 7.38 0.57 7.47
CA ILE A 246 8.56 -0.01 6.84
C ILE A 246 9.33 1.04 6.02
N ALA A 247 8.63 1.85 5.22
CA ALA A 247 9.26 2.91 4.42
C ALA A 247 10.00 3.93 5.30
N LYS A 248 9.43 4.32 6.44
CA LYS A 248 10.10 5.17 7.44
C LYS A 248 11.36 4.52 8.01
N ALA A 249 11.30 3.22 8.32
CA ALA A 249 12.46 2.46 8.81
C ALA A 249 13.60 2.43 7.79
N LEU A 250 13.26 2.31 6.50
CA LEU A 250 14.19 2.35 5.38
C LEU A 250 14.83 3.73 5.22
N GLY A 251 14.02 4.80 5.26
CA GLY A 251 14.50 6.19 5.15
C GLY A 251 15.41 6.62 6.31
N ALA A 252 15.15 6.12 7.52
CA ALA A 252 16.01 6.37 8.69
C ALA A 252 17.36 5.63 8.63
N SER A 253 17.43 4.52 7.87
CA SER A 253 18.61 3.65 7.80
C SER A 253 19.50 3.91 6.58
N GLY A 254 19.16 4.85 5.69
CA GLY A 254 19.86 4.99 4.41
C GLY A 254 19.70 6.37 3.74
N SER A 255 20.43 7.37 4.24
CA SER A 255 20.59 8.69 3.60
C SER A 255 21.38 8.66 2.29
N SER A 256 21.76 7.49 1.77
CA SER A 256 22.67 7.35 0.63
C SER A 256 22.12 6.51 -0.54
N ALA A 257 20.88 6.02 -0.44
CA ALA A 257 20.23 5.26 -1.53
C ALA A 257 19.24 6.12 -2.34
N HIS A 258 18.71 7.18 -1.75
CA HIS A 258 17.79 8.10 -2.44
C HIS A 258 18.50 8.88 -3.57
N ASP A 259 19.74 9.30 -3.34
CA ASP A 259 20.55 10.03 -4.33
C ASP A 259 20.89 9.23 -5.60
N LEU A 260 20.88 7.88 -5.53
CA LEU A 260 21.18 7.00 -6.67
C LEU A 260 19.95 6.72 -7.56
N ALA A 261 18.74 6.92 -7.03
CA ALA A 261 17.49 6.70 -7.78
C ALA A 261 17.13 7.93 -8.62
N ASP A 262 17.42 9.13 -8.13
CA ASP A 262 17.06 10.39 -8.80
C ASP A 262 17.96 10.69 -10.01
N ASP A 263 19.24 10.28 -10.01
CA ASP A 263 20.17 10.53 -11.12
C ASP A 263 19.85 9.72 -12.40
N ASN A 264 19.20 8.56 -12.28
CA ASN A 264 18.88 7.71 -13.43
C ASN A 264 17.46 7.93 -14.01
N ALA A 265 16.59 8.67 -13.31
CA ALA A 265 15.22 8.91 -13.77
C ALA A 265 15.16 9.85 -14.99
N ASN A 266 16.17 10.70 -15.19
CA ASN A 266 16.19 11.70 -16.26
C ASN A 266 16.77 11.21 -17.60
N ALA A 267 17.30 9.98 -17.69
CA ALA A 267 18.01 9.53 -18.90
C ALA A 267 17.15 8.74 -19.90
N HIS A 268 16.06 8.08 -19.48
CA HIS A 268 15.32 7.15 -20.35
C HIS A 268 13.80 7.39 -20.36
N ALA A 269 13.42 8.59 -20.80
CA ALA A 269 12.08 8.88 -21.29
C ALA A 269 12.04 8.76 -22.83
N ALA A 270 12.25 7.55 -23.37
CA ALA A 270 11.91 7.24 -24.75
C ALA A 270 11.80 5.71 -24.94
N SER A 271 10.78 5.30 -25.68
CA SER A 271 10.40 3.93 -26.08
C SER A 271 9.85 3.01 -24.98
N GLY A 272 8.59 3.25 -24.59
CA GLY A 272 7.79 2.26 -23.85
C GLY A 272 7.16 1.25 -24.81
N GLU A 273 7.78 0.07 -24.93
CA GLU A 273 7.01 -1.12 -25.33
C GLU A 273 6.27 -1.64 -24.09
N GLN A 274 4.94 -1.66 -24.18
CA GLN A 274 4.07 -2.13 -23.11
C GLN A 274 4.13 -3.66 -23.03
N LEU A 275 5.12 -4.18 -22.30
CA LEU A 275 5.30 -5.61 -22.11
C LEU A 275 4.17 -6.18 -21.23
N THR A 276 3.55 -7.27 -21.68
CA THR A 276 2.49 -7.99 -20.96
C THR A 276 3.04 -9.27 -20.36
N SER A 277 2.97 -9.42 -19.04
CA SER A 277 3.37 -10.65 -18.34
C SER A 277 2.39 -11.78 -18.67
N LEU A 278 2.93 -12.93 -19.09
CA LEU A 278 2.16 -14.12 -19.46
C LEU A 278 2.49 -15.29 -18.51
N LEU A 279 1.47 -16.01 -18.04
CA LEU A 279 1.61 -17.33 -17.44
C LEU A 279 1.72 -18.36 -18.57
N VAL A 280 2.85 -19.06 -18.67
CA VAL A 280 3.07 -20.13 -19.64
C VAL A 280 2.79 -21.48 -18.99
N PHE A 281 1.93 -22.29 -19.62
CA PHE A 281 1.52 -23.60 -19.12
C PHE A 281 1.32 -24.60 -20.25
N ARG A 282 1.14 -25.87 -19.93
CA ARG A 282 0.72 -26.90 -20.89
C ARG A 282 -0.67 -27.39 -20.51
N ALA A 283 -1.55 -27.54 -21.49
CA ALA A 283 -2.86 -28.12 -21.30
C ALA A 283 -3.12 -29.12 -22.43
N GLY A 284 -3.25 -30.40 -22.07
CA GLY A 284 -3.55 -31.53 -22.96
C GLY A 284 -2.49 -31.88 -24.03
N SER A 285 -1.54 -31.00 -24.34
CA SER A 285 -0.55 -31.18 -25.40
C SER A 285 0.86 -30.74 -24.97
N ALA A 286 1.87 -31.12 -25.75
CA ALA A 286 3.27 -30.74 -25.52
C ALA A 286 3.56 -29.26 -25.86
N GLN A 287 2.67 -28.58 -26.57
CA GLN A 287 2.84 -27.19 -26.96
C GLN A 287 2.55 -26.25 -25.76
N PRO A 288 3.41 -25.25 -25.51
CA PRO A 288 3.15 -24.26 -24.48
C PRO A 288 2.00 -23.34 -24.90
N LYS A 289 1.06 -23.14 -23.98
CA LYS A 289 0.00 -22.13 -24.03
C LYS A 289 0.37 -20.99 -23.08
N ALA A 290 -0.18 -19.80 -23.31
CA ALA A 290 0.09 -18.64 -22.48
C ALA A 290 -1.19 -17.82 -22.25
N VAL A 291 -1.38 -17.30 -21.03
CA VAL A 291 -2.47 -16.36 -20.71
C VAL A 291 -1.90 -15.13 -20.00
N PRO A 292 -2.42 -13.92 -20.25
CA PRO A 292 -2.04 -12.73 -19.48
C PRO A 292 -2.21 -12.97 -17.99
N LEU A 293 -1.16 -12.69 -17.22
CA LEU A 293 -1.15 -12.93 -15.78
C LEU A 293 -2.26 -12.15 -15.06
N GLY A 294 -2.62 -10.96 -15.56
CA GLY A 294 -3.74 -10.17 -15.03
C GLY A 294 -5.13 -10.77 -15.20
N LEU A 295 -5.28 -11.81 -16.04
CA LEU A 295 -6.53 -12.57 -16.18
C LEU A 295 -6.56 -13.82 -15.28
N VAL A 296 -5.46 -14.12 -14.59
CA VAL A 296 -5.35 -15.27 -13.69
C VAL A 296 -5.77 -14.84 -12.30
N THR A 297 -6.96 -15.27 -11.89
CA THR A 297 -7.47 -15.01 -10.53
C THR A 297 -6.80 -15.89 -9.49
N ARG A 298 -6.46 -17.14 -9.85
CA ARG A 298 -5.90 -18.13 -8.93
C ARG A 298 -5.14 -19.24 -9.64
N LEU A 299 -4.15 -19.80 -8.97
CA LEU A 299 -3.50 -21.07 -9.32
C LEU A 299 -3.75 -22.07 -8.20
N GLU A 300 -4.21 -23.26 -8.55
CA GLU A 300 -4.44 -24.35 -7.62
C GLU A 300 -3.88 -25.66 -8.17
N GLU A 301 -3.35 -26.47 -7.25
CA GLU A 301 -2.94 -27.83 -7.55
C GLU A 301 -4.06 -28.78 -7.13
N ILE A 302 -4.52 -29.58 -8.08
CA ILE A 302 -5.64 -30.51 -7.91
C ILE A 302 -5.11 -31.90 -8.19
N ALA A 303 -5.38 -32.84 -7.28
CA ALA A 303 -5.06 -34.24 -7.49
C ALA A 303 -5.88 -34.78 -8.67
N THR A 304 -5.22 -35.45 -9.62
CA THR A 304 -5.83 -35.87 -10.89
C THR A 304 -6.98 -36.86 -10.73
N ASP A 305 -7.03 -37.57 -9.61
CA ASP A 305 -8.11 -38.49 -9.23
C ASP A 305 -9.41 -37.77 -8.84
N LYS A 306 -9.36 -36.47 -8.55
CA LYS A 306 -10.54 -35.61 -8.30
C LYS A 306 -11.16 -35.04 -9.58
N ILE A 307 -10.58 -35.32 -10.74
CA ILE A 307 -11.10 -34.87 -12.03
C ILE A 307 -12.06 -35.93 -12.56
N GLU A 308 -13.32 -35.55 -12.73
CA GLU A 308 -14.38 -36.41 -13.22
C GLU A 308 -14.71 -36.11 -14.69
N LEU A 309 -15.11 -37.13 -15.44
CA LEU A 309 -15.61 -36.97 -16.81
C LEU A 309 -17.14 -37.04 -16.80
N SER A 310 -17.79 -35.94 -17.16
CA SER A 310 -19.26 -35.86 -17.25
C SER A 310 -19.68 -35.22 -18.57
N ASN A 311 -20.57 -35.88 -19.32
CA ASN A 311 -21.04 -35.43 -20.64
C ASN A 311 -19.92 -35.00 -21.61
N GLY A 312 -18.80 -35.75 -21.63
CA GLY A 312 -17.66 -35.48 -22.50
C GLY A 312 -16.81 -34.27 -22.10
N ARG A 313 -17.02 -33.71 -20.90
CA ARG A 313 -16.20 -32.62 -20.35
C ARG A 313 -15.55 -33.07 -19.05
N TYR A 314 -14.29 -32.68 -18.87
CA TYR A 314 -13.61 -32.82 -17.60
C TYR A 314 -14.15 -31.78 -16.63
N MET A 315 -14.45 -32.20 -15.41
CA MET A 315 -14.95 -31.35 -14.34
C MET A 315 -14.17 -31.63 -13.07
N VAL A 316 -14.07 -30.62 -12.21
CA VAL A 316 -13.57 -30.76 -10.85
C VAL A 316 -14.57 -30.16 -9.88
N GLN A 317 -14.76 -30.80 -8.73
CA GLN A 317 -15.49 -30.19 -7.65
C GLN A 317 -14.62 -29.12 -6.97
N TYR A 318 -15.05 -27.87 -7.09
CA TYR A 318 -14.36 -26.72 -6.55
C TYR A 318 -15.33 -25.85 -5.75
N ARG A 319 -15.07 -25.68 -4.45
CA ARG A 319 -15.92 -24.92 -3.51
C ARG A 319 -17.40 -25.34 -3.58
N GLU A 320 -17.63 -26.65 -3.51
CA GLU A 320 -18.97 -27.27 -3.59
C GLU A 320 -19.72 -27.05 -4.92
N GLN A 321 -19.04 -26.50 -5.94
CA GLN A 321 -19.58 -26.34 -7.29
C GLN A 321 -18.79 -27.19 -8.29
N LEU A 322 -19.46 -27.64 -9.35
CA LEU A 322 -18.79 -28.31 -10.47
C LEU A 322 -18.21 -27.27 -11.40
N MET A 323 -16.88 -27.25 -11.52
CA MET A 323 -16.16 -26.38 -12.43
C MET A 323 -15.72 -27.18 -13.67
N PRO A 324 -16.11 -26.77 -14.89
CA PRO A 324 -15.60 -27.39 -16.11
C PRO A 324 -14.14 -27.01 -16.35
N LEU A 325 -13.31 -28.00 -16.68
CA LEU A 325 -11.93 -27.80 -17.09
C LEU A 325 -11.86 -27.59 -18.60
N VAL A 326 -11.04 -26.64 -19.03
CA VAL A 326 -10.76 -26.35 -20.44
C VAL A 326 -9.44 -27.01 -20.81
N GLN A 327 -9.41 -27.78 -21.91
CA GLN A 327 -8.23 -28.48 -22.41
C GLN A 327 -7.37 -27.64 -23.36
#